data_AF-A0A813LUF2-F1
#
_entry.id   AF-A0A813LUF2-F1
#
_cell.length_a   1.000
_cell.length_b   1.000
_cell.length_c   1.000
_cell.angle_alpha   90.00
_cell.angle_beta   90.00
_cell.angle_gamma   90.00
#
_symmetry.space_group_name_H-M   'P 1'
#
loop_
_entity.id
_entity.type
_entity.pdbx_description
1 polymer ?
#
loop_
_entity_poly.entity_id
_entity_poly.type
_entity_poly.pdbx_seq_one_letter_code
_entity_poly.pdbx_strand_id
1 'polypeptide(L)'
;MAACARGNCWAEPLKLLSDMRTLLLELDVKSYGAALAGLEKEGRWVSAVCLLKELLDRGRRPDVMLMSGAISTCGKAGEWAQSLWLMAAMTVRRLVPDLISFNAAISACEKGENWLLALQLLVDISLARLRRDVVSFASCISAMEKGQQWVHALLLLQQMKQCHLESSVIACNAALSSCEKGRRWEVALGIFREMRLIGQEPGTISFAAAASACGLERRWESALELFRELQAMAVAPNAVLFGTLVSACEKGQEWAAALTLLMRAGRGTGRQGSTLASLSACNAAISACEKGERWRPALQLVAKLQHFGFRPDIITYNAAISACEKCAQWDTALALLWASRRCDGLEPTINTCNSAVSACEKAHQLALAMVLLSEMRTQRSLPDPDVITYNAVLRTCQSQSSWRRAMDLLVEMKAILIQPEVVSYSTVASAVESGRRPELVMELLEGASLESLSYLRKTTPKVG
;
A
#
# COMPACT_ATOMS: atom_id res chain seq x y z
N MET A 1 38.85 -6.02 22.60
CA MET A 1 37.93 -4.88 22.32
C MET A 1 37.75 -4.62 20.82
N ALA A 2 38.71 -4.04 20.09
CA ALA A 2 38.54 -3.72 18.66
C ALA A 2 38.44 -4.94 17.71
N ALA A 3 38.95 -6.11 18.11
CA ALA A 3 38.76 -7.37 17.39
C ALA A 3 37.37 -7.98 17.65
N CYS A 4 36.85 -7.88 18.89
CA CYS A 4 35.52 -8.37 19.26
C CYS A 4 34.39 -7.56 18.60
N ALA A 5 34.54 -6.23 18.45
CA ALA A 5 33.58 -5.38 17.74
C ALA A 5 33.53 -5.64 16.21
N ARG A 6 34.57 -6.29 15.66
CA ARG A 6 34.57 -6.76 14.27
C ARG A 6 33.83 -8.08 14.11
N GLY A 7 33.78 -8.92 15.14
CA GLY A 7 32.82 -10.03 15.23
C GLY A 7 31.40 -9.49 15.38
N ASN A 8 30.41 -10.11 14.74
CA ASN A 8 29.01 -9.65 14.70
C ASN A 8 28.25 -9.76 16.05
N CYS A 9 28.94 -9.77 17.19
CA CYS A 9 28.36 -9.95 18.52
C CYS A 9 28.55 -8.70 19.37
N TRP A 10 27.50 -7.89 19.54
CA TRP A 10 27.43 -6.72 20.46
C TRP A 10 27.53 -7.10 21.94
N ALA A 11 27.14 -8.33 22.29
CA ALA A 11 27.12 -8.82 23.67
C ALA A 11 28.54 -9.04 24.22
N GLU A 12 29.50 -9.43 23.37
CA GLU A 12 30.89 -9.66 23.77
C GLU A 12 31.61 -8.37 24.20
N PRO A 13 31.55 -7.24 23.47
CA PRO A 13 32.07 -5.95 23.93
C PRO A 13 31.45 -5.44 25.22
N LEU A 14 30.14 -5.64 25.42
CA LEU A 14 29.46 -5.24 26.66
C LEU A 14 29.85 -6.13 27.85
N LYS A 15 30.01 -7.43 27.62
CA LYS A 15 30.45 -8.40 28.62
C LYS A 15 31.93 -8.17 28.98
N LEU A 16 32.77 -7.89 28.00
CA LEU A 16 34.16 -7.46 28.25
C LEU A 16 34.21 -6.13 29.02
N LEU A 17 33.31 -5.18 28.74
CA LEU A 17 33.21 -3.97 29.54
C LEU A 17 32.78 -4.28 30.98
N SER A 18 31.81 -5.18 31.20
CA SER A 18 31.43 -5.60 32.55
C SER A 18 32.55 -6.35 33.27
N ASP A 19 33.33 -7.16 32.57
CA ASP A 19 34.43 -7.93 33.15
C ASP A 19 35.64 -7.03 33.44
N MET A 20 35.91 -6.02 32.59
CA MET A 20 36.91 -5.00 32.89
C MET A 20 36.48 -4.07 34.03
N ARG A 21 35.16 -3.90 34.27
CA ARG A 21 34.62 -3.19 35.44
C ARG A 21 34.86 -3.96 36.74
N THR A 22 34.65 -5.28 36.75
CA THR A 22 34.86 -6.11 37.95
C THR A 22 36.35 -6.22 38.31
N LEU A 23 37.23 -6.06 37.32
CA LEU A 23 38.69 -6.07 37.48
C LEU A 23 39.29 -4.68 37.84
N LEU A 24 38.47 -3.64 38.06
CA LEU A 24 38.92 -2.26 38.39
C LEU A 24 39.92 -1.66 37.40
N LEU A 25 39.90 -2.08 36.13
CA LEU A 25 40.79 -1.55 35.11
C LEU A 25 40.34 -0.14 34.68
N GLU A 26 41.30 0.75 34.43
CA GLU A 26 41.01 2.06 33.85
C GLU A 26 40.45 1.88 32.42
N LEU A 27 39.19 2.25 32.23
CA LEU A 27 38.52 2.17 30.94
C LEU A 27 38.76 3.45 30.15
N ASP A 28 39.48 3.32 29.04
CA ASP A 28 39.74 4.41 28.10
C ASP A 28 38.53 4.73 27.22
N VAL A 29 38.47 5.98 26.72
CA VAL A 29 37.47 6.45 25.74
C VAL A 29 37.42 5.54 24.50
N LYS A 30 38.55 4.97 24.09
CA LYS A 30 38.65 3.99 22.98
C LYS A 30 37.90 2.69 23.25
N SER A 31 37.86 2.25 24.51
CA SER A 31 37.14 1.05 24.93
C SER A 31 35.62 1.25 24.82
N TYR A 32 35.14 2.43 25.22
CA TYR A 32 33.74 2.83 25.02
C TYR A 32 33.40 3.01 23.53
N GLY A 33 34.31 3.56 22.73
CA GLY A 33 34.12 3.68 21.27
C GLY A 33 33.97 2.34 20.57
N ALA A 34 34.77 1.33 20.93
CA ALA A 34 34.66 -0.02 20.37
C ALA A 34 33.32 -0.70 20.74
N ALA A 35 32.81 -0.47 21.95
CA ALA A 35 31.51 -0.99 22.36
C ALA A 35 30.35 -0.28 21.67
N LEU A 36 30.42 1.04 21.51
CA LEU A 36 29.43 1.81 20.75
C LEU A 36 29.38 1.39 19.28
N ALA A 37 30.53 1.16 18.64
CA ALA A 37 30.57 0.65 17.27
C ALA A 37 29.90 -0.73 17.12
N GLY A 38 29.99 -1.59 18.15
CA GLY A 38 29.25 -2.85 18.21
C GLY A 38 27.73 -2.64 18.35
N LEU A 39 27.30 -1.71 19.21
CA LEU A 39 25.89 -1.36 19.40
C LEU A 39 25.28 -0.65 18.19
N GLU A 40 26.10 0.07 17.43
CA GLU A 40 25.72 0.74 16.20
C GLU A 40 25.29 -0.26 15.13
N LYS A 41 25.85 -1.47 15.08
CA LYS A 41 25.44 -2.47 14.08
C LYS A 41 24.03 -3.01 14.32
N GLU A 42 23.57 -3.05 15.57
CA GLU A 42 22.24 -3.57 15.94
C GLU A 42 21.20 -2.48 16.28
N GLY A 43 21.59 -1.21 16.37
CA GLY A 43 20.66 -0.12 16.66
C GLY A 43 20.15 -0.12 18.11
N ARG A 44 20.90 -0.66 19.08
CA ARG A 44 20.52 -0.67 20.51
C ARG A 44 20.82 0.68 21.19
N TRP A 45 19.99 1.68 20.90
CA TRP A 45 20.19 3.07 21.36
C TRP A 45 20.18 3.26 22.88
N VAL A 46 19.34 2.53 23.63
CA VAL A 46 19.22 2.67 25.09
C VAL A 46 20.56 2.35 25.76
N SER A 47 21.18 1.23 25.36
CA SER A 47 22.48 0.81 25.88
C SER A 47 23.59 1.80 25.50
N ALA A 48 23.54 2.37 24.30
CA ALA A 48 24.49 3.38 23.86
C ALA A 48 24.41 4.68 24.69
N VAL A 49 23.19 5.17 24.96
CA VAL A 49 22.97 6.36 25.81
C VAL A 49 23.35 6.07 27.27
N CYS A 50 23.07 4.87 27.79
CA CYS A 50 23.51 4.46 29.13
C CYS A 50 25.04 4.43 29.26
N LEU A 51 25.75 3.92 28.25
CA LEU A 51 27.23 3.93 28.25
C LEU A 51 27.79 5.35 28.21
N LEU A 52 27.15 6.26 27.48
CA LEU A 52 27.53 7.69 27.49
C LEU A 52 27.31 8.35 28.84
N LYS A 53 26.17 8.07 29.49
CA LYS A 53 25.86 8.59 30.82
C LYS A 53 26.89 8.10 31.85
N GLU A 54 27.21 6.81 31.81
CA GLU A 54 28.23 6.23 32.70
C GLU A 54 29.63 6.83 32.47
N LEU A 55 30.01 7.08 31.22
CA LEU A 55 31.29 7.73 30.91
C LEU A 55 31.36 9.15 31.48
N LEU A 56 30.23 9.88 31.45
CA LEU A 56 30.09 11.20 32.04
C LEU A 56 30.12 11.16 33.58
N ASP A 57 29.43 10.20 34.19
CA ASP A 57 29.41 10.00 35.66
C ASP A 57 30.82 9.66 36.20
N ARG A 58 31.66 9.02 35.38
CA ARG A 58 33.09 8.77 35.67
C ARG A 58 34.01 9.97 35.43
N GLY A 59 33.46 11.13 35.04
CA GLY A 59 34.22 12.36 34.82
C GLY A 59 35.13 12.35 33.57
N ARG A 60 34.97 11.37 32.68
CA ARG A 60 35.73 11.32 31.41
C ARG A 60 35.02 12.19 30.36
N ARG A 61 35.80 12.92 29.56
CA ARG A 61 35.24 13.76 28.48
C ARG A 61 35.02 12.90 27.22
N PRO A 62 33.78 12.78 26.71
CA PRO A 62 33.51 12.11 25.45
C PRO A 62 34.11 12.90 24.28
N ASP A 63 34.67 12.20 23.30
CA ASP A 63 35.14 12.80 22.06
C ASP A 63 34.02 12.90 21.02
N VAL A 64 34.30 13.60 19.91
CA VAL A 64 33.36 13.76 18.79
C VAL A 64 32.97 12.40 18.20
N MET A 65 33.92 11.45 18.14
CA MET A 65 33.70 10.11 17.61
C MET A 65 32.68 9.33 18.44
N LEU A 66 32.80 9.34 19.77
CA LEU A 66 31.89 8.65 20.69
C LEU A 66 30.47 9.23 20.63
N MET A 67 30.36 10.55 20.56
CA MET A 67 29.07 11.24 20.41
C MET A 67 28.43 10.95 19.04
N SER A 68 29.20 11.05 17.95
CA SER A 68 28.73 10.74 16.59
C SER A 68 28.28 9.27 16.45
N GLY A 69 29.02 8.32 17.06
CA GLY A 69 28.66 6.92 17.10
C GLY A 69 27.36 6.67 17.86
N ALA A 70 27.15 7.35 18.98
CA ALA A 70 25.88 7.27 19.70
C ALA A 70 24.71 7.87 18.92
N ILE A 71 24.91 9.02 18.26
CA ILE A 71 23.92 9.61 17.35
C ILE A 71 23.58 8.64 16.21
N SER A 72 24.59 7.97 15.61
CA SER A 72 24.39 6.92 14.61
C SER A 72 23.59 5.72 15.15
N THR A 73 23.85 5.29 16.40
CA THR A 73 23.05 4.22 17.03
C THR A 73 21.58 4.62 17.20
N CYS A 74 21.32 5.88 17.61
CA CYS A 74 19.96 6.44 17.72
C CYS A 74 19.30 6.56 16.34
N GLY A 75 20.04 7.01 15.32
CA GLY A 75 19.57 7.07 13.94
C GLY A 75 19.28 5.71 13.34
N LYS A 76 20.00 4.65 13.76
CA LYS A 76 19.67 3.28 13.37
C LYS A 76 18.38 2.78 14.00
N ALA A 77 18.14 3.12 15.27
CA ALA A 77 16.91 2.80 15.98
C ALA A 77 15.68 3.61 15.54
N GLY A 78 15.87 4.76 14.89
CA GLY A 78 14.78 5.67 14.51
C GLY A 78 14.36 6.66 15.60
N GLU A 79 15.13 6.75 16.68
CA GLU A 79 14.88 7.65 17.82
C GLU A 79 15.44 9.05 17.54
N TRP A 80 14.69 9.83 16.77
CA TRP A 80 15.09 11.16 16.33
C TRP A 80 15.23 12.17 17.47
N ALA A 81 14.39 12.09 18.51
CA ALA A 81 14.41 13.04 19.63
C ALA A 81 15.71 12.95 20.44
N GLN A 82 16.15 11.72 20.75
CA GLN A 82 17.39 11.44 21.46
C GLN A 82 18.60 11.78 20.60
N SER A 83 18.53 11.53 19.29
CA SER A 83 19.56 11.94 18.33
C SER A 83 19.78 13.46 18.33
N LEU A 84 18.69 14.24 18.29
CA LEU A 84 18.75 15.72 18.36
C LEU A 84 19.20 16.23 19.73
N TRP A 85 18.76 15.57 20.81
CA TRP A 85 19.23 15.90 22.15
C TRP A 85 20.73 15.70 22.28
N LEU A 86 21.28 14.59 21.76
CA LEU A 86 22.72 14.35 21.75
C LEU A 86 23.48 15.38 20.91
N MET A 87 22.93 15.81 19.76
CA MET A 87 23.49 16.90 18.95
C MET A 87 23.53 18.24 19.72
N ALA A 88 22.44 18.62 20.38
CA ALA A 88 22.41 19.80 21.26
C ALA A 88 23.38 19.65 22.44
N ALA A 89 23.55 18.43 22.96
CA ALA A 89 24.47 18.17 24.05
C ALA A 89 25.96 18.19 23.61
N MET A 90 26.27 18.05 22.31
CA MET A 90 27.62 18.29 21.77
C MET A 90 27.95 19.78 21.75
N THR A 91 27.01 20.63 21.32
CA THR A 91 27.22 22.08 21.22
C THR A 91 27.40 22.72 22.60
N VAL A 92 26.58 22.33 23.59
CA VAL A 92 26.72 22.77 24.99
C VAL A 92 28.08 22.37 25.57
N ARG A 93 28.61 21.21 25.17
CA ARG A 93 29.94 20.72 25.59
C ARG A 93 31.10 21.30 24.79
N ARG A 94 30.84 22.24 23.88
CA ARG A 94 31.83 22.86 22.98
C ARG A 94 32.56 21.85 22.09
N LEU A 95 31.92 20.72 21.78
CA LEU A 95 32.38 19.80 20.75
C LEU A 95 31.81 20.27 19.41
N VAL A 96 32.66 20.46 18.40
CA VAL A 96 32.21 20.83 17.06
C VAL A 96 31.64 19.58 16.38
N PRO A 97 30.34 19.54 16.06
CA PRO A 97 29.76 18.40 15.36
C PRO A 97 30.36 18.30 13.95
N ASP A 98 30.73 17.09 13.56
CA ASP A 98 31.22 16.80 12.22
C ASP A 98 30.07 16.42 11.27
N LEU A 99 30.41 16.27 9.98
CA LEU A 99 29.44 15.90 8.95
C LEU A 99 28.78 14.53 9.24
N ILE A 100 29.52 13.62 9.89
CA ILE A 100 29.01 12.30 10.29
C ILE A 100 27.90 12.45 11.34
N SER A 101 28.09 13.30 12.34
CA SER A 101 27.09 13.58 13.38
C SER A 101 25.81 14.19 12.78
N PHE A 102 25.95 15.14 11.85
CA PHE A 102 24.80 15.71 11.14
C PHE A 102 24.09 14.71 10.24
N ASN A 103 24.82 13.92 9.44
CA ASN A 103 24.23 12.89 8.57
C ASN A 103 23.49 11.81 9.37
N ALA A 104 24.06 11.39 10.51
CA ALA A 104 23.41 10.45 11.42
C ALA A 104 22.11 11.03 12.02
N ALA A 105 22.12 12.32 12.39
CA ALA A 105 20.92 13.00 12.87
C ALA A 105 19.84 13.17 11.78
N ILE A 106 20.24 13.51 10.55
CA ILE A 106 19.32 13.58 9.40
C ILE A 106 18.71 12.19 9.12
N SER A 107 19.50 11.12 9.16
CA SER A 107 19.00 9.75 9.00
C SER A 107 18.06 9.33 10.14
N ALA A 108 18.30 9.80 11.37
CA ALA A 108 17.36 9.62 12.48
C ALA A 108 16.01 10.31 12.19
N CYS A 109 16.04 11.57 11.73
CA CYS A 109 14.84 12.32 11.33
C CYS A 109 14.11 11.66 10.16
N GLU A 110 14.83 11.06 9.22
CA GLU A 110 14.27 10.28 8.11
C GLU A 110 13.46 9.08 8.59
N LYS A 111 13.91 8.37 9.63
CA LYS A 111 13.15 7.26 10.22
C LYS A 111 12.02 7.71 11.14
N GLY A 112 12.18 8.88 11.77
CA GLY A 112 11.15 9.53 12.56
C GLY A 112 10.09 10.30 11.76
N GLU A 113 10.11 10.23 10.42
CA GLU A 113 9.20 10.94 9.49
C GLU A 113 9.17 12.47 9.65
N ASN A 114 10.19 13.05 10.31
CA ASN A 114 10.27 14.48 10.61
C ASN A 114 11.10 15.23 9.56
N TRP A 115 10.50 15.46 8.40
CA TRP A 115 11.15 16.12 7.26
C TRP A 115 11.57 17.57 7.53
N LEU A 116 10.81 18.32 8.35
CA LEU A 116 11.09 19.72 8.67
C LEU A 116 12.39 19.85 9.47
N LEU A 117 12.60 18.98 10.46
CA LEU A 117 13.82 18.94 11.27
C LEU A 117 15.03 18.48 10.44
N ALA A 118 14.83 17.54 9.52
CA ALA A 118 15.88 17.14 8.57
C ALA A 118 16.35 18.32 7.70
N LEU A 119 15.42 19.17 7.23
CA LEU A 119 15.75 20.36 6.44
C LEU A 119 16.46 21.41 7.28
N GLN A 120 16.01 21.64 8.52
CA GLN A 120 16.69 22.53 9.46
C GLN A 120 18.14 22.09 9.70
N LEU A 121 18.38 20.80 9.95
CA LEU A 121 19.73 20.27 10.11
C LEU A 121 20.60 20.46 8.86
N LEU A 122 20.03 20.35 7.66
CA LEU A 122 20.75 20.60 6.41
C LEU A 122 21.18 22.08 6.28
N VAL A 123 20.34 23.01 6.75
CA VAL A 123 20.68 24.44 6.85
C VAL A 123 21.76 24.66 7.90
N ASP A 124 21.67 23.97 9.05
CA ASP A 124 22.64 24.07 10.14
C ASP A 124 24.04 23.58 9.71
N ILE A 125 24.14 22.55 8.84
CA ILE A 125 25.42 22.14 8.22
C ILE A 125 26.08 23.32 7.46
N SER A 126 25.25 24.09 6.74
CA SER A 126 25.71 25.23 5.95
C SER A 126 26.18 26.37 6.86
N LEU A 127 25.46 26.62 7.96
CA LEU A 127 25.85 27.60 8.99
C LEU A 127 27.13 27.18 9.73
N ALA A 128 27.34 25.87 9.93
CA ALA A 128 28.56 25.31 10.49
C ALA A 128 29.76 25.36 9.51
N ARG A 129 29.60 25.93 8.31
CA ARG A 129 30.60 26.01 7.23
C ARG A 129 31.15 24.65 6.78
N LEU A 130 30.38 23.58 6.97
CA LEU A 130 30.71 22.26 6.48
C LEU A 130 30.21 22.10 5.03
N ARG A 131 30.97 21.38 4.20
CA ARG A 131 30.51 21.04 2.85
C ARG A 131 29.52 19.89 2.93
N ARG A 132 28.28 20.15 2.48
CA ARG A 132 27.24 19.13 2.30
C ARG A 132 27.73 18.06 1.33
N ASP A 133 27.50 16.79 1.67
CA ASP A 133 27.82 15.66 0.80
C ASP A 133 26.55 15.08 0.15
N VAL A 134 26.76 14.10 -0.73
CA VAL A 134 25.69 13.35 -1.39
C VAL A 134 24.76 12.68 -0.38
N VAL A 135 25.30 12.25 0.77
CA VAL A 135 24.55 11.54 1.81
C VAL A 135 23.60 12.49 2.55
N SER A 136 24.04 13.71 2.90
CA SER A 136 23.20 14.73 3.53
C SER A 136 21.98 15.03 2.68
N PHE A 137 22.18 15.26 1.37
CA PHE A 137 21.09 15.53 0.44
C PHE A 137 20.19 14.31 0.24
N ALA A 138 20.76 13.11 0.03
CA ALA A 138 19.97 11.90 -0.19
C ALA A 138 19.10 11.54 1.03
N SER A 139 19.64 11.62 2.25
CA SER A 139 18.88 11.37 3.48
C SER A 139 17.79 12.42 3.72
N CYS A 140 18.05 13.70 3.40
CA CYS A 140 17.01 14.73 3.43
C CYS A 140 15.91 14.47 2.39
N ILE A 141 16.25 14.12 1.14
CA ILE A 141 15.26 13.80 0.09
C ILE A 141 14.42 12.57 0.50
N SER A 142 15.04 11.53 1.08
CA SER A 142 14.32 10.37 1.64
C SER A 142 13.37 10.77 2.79
N ALA A 143 13.78 11.69 3.66
CA ALA A 143 12.90 12.20 4.71
C ALA A 143 11.69 12.95 4.12
N MET A 144 11.89 13.73 3.05
CA MET A 144 10.82 14.42 2.32
C MET A 144 9.87 13.44 1.62
N GLU A 145 10.39 12.34 1.10
CA GLU A 145 9.61 11.26 0.50
C GLU A 145 8.63 10.64 1.51
N LYS A 146 9.06 10.43 2.75
CA LYS A 146 8.20 9.95 3.85
C LYS A 146 7.22 11.02 4.30
N GLY A 147 7.65 12.28 4.35
CA GLY A 147 6.80 13.45 4.63
C GLY A 147 5.82 13.85 3.50
N GLN A 148 5.81 13.12 2.38
CA GLN A 148 5.01 13.39 1.18
C GLN A 148 5.22 14.79 0.57
N GLN A 149 6.38 15.41 0.79
CA GLN A 149 6.71 16.76 0.33
C GLN A 149 7.50 16.73 -0.99
N TRP A 150 6.83 16.40 -2.09
CA TRP A 150 7.48 16.27 -3.41
C TRP A 150 8.11 17.57 -3.92
N VAL A 151 7.52 18.74 -3.64
CA VAL A 151 8.06 20.05 -4.08
C VAL A 151 9.43 20.31 -3.46
N HIS A 152 9.56 20.08 -2.16
CA HIS A 152 10.81 20.29 -1.42
C HIS A 152 11.89 19.28 -1.82
N ALA A 153 11.50 18.02 -2.09
CA ALA A 153 12.40 17.00 -2.63
C ALA A 153 13.00 17.42 -3.98
N LEU A 154 12.19 17.99 -4.89
CA LEU A 154 12.66 18.49 -6.18
C LEU A 154 13.60 19.69 -6.06
N LEU A 155 13.27 20.63 -5.17
CA LEU A 155 14.11 21.79 -4.93
C LEU A 155 15.49 21.38 -4.40
N LEU A 156 15.53 20.43 -3.46
CA LEU A 156 16.79 19.89 -2.94
C LEU A 156 17.59 19.14 -4.00
N LEU A 157 16.92 18.37 -4.87
CA LEU A 157 17.58 17.70 -6.00
C LEU A 157 18.21 18.73 -6.96
N GLN A 158 17.53 19.85 -7.22
CA GLN A 158 18.06 20.94 -8.05
C GLN A 158 19.24 21.66 -7.37
N GLN A 159 19.16 21.90 -6.06
CA GLN A 159 20.26 22.48 -5.28
C GLN A 159 21.49 21.57 -5.25
N MET A 160 21.30 20.25 -5.15
CA MET A 160 22.38 19.27 -5.22
C MET A 160 23.14 19.36 -6.56
N LYS A 161 22.41 19.53 -7.67
CA LYS A 161 23.00 19.75 -9.01
C LYS A 161 23.78 21.06 -9.10
N GLN A 162 23.24 22.15 -8.53
CA GLN A 162 23.94 23.44 -8.48
C GLN A 162 25.24 23.38 -7.67
N CYS A 163 25.32 22.47 -6.70
CA CYS A 163 26.55 22.21 -5.95
C CYS A 163 27.55 21.32 -6.70
N HIS A 164 27.29 20.97 -7.97
CA HIS A 164 28.09 20.04 -8.79
C HIS A 164 28.35 18.68 -8.13
N LEU A 165 27.46 18.26 -7.23
CA LEU A 165 27.49 16.91 -6.68
C LEU A 165 26.85 15.98 -7.71
N GLU A 166 27.54 14.88 -8.06
CA GLU A 166 26.96 13.85 -8.90
C GLU A 166 25.65 13.36 -8.25
N SER A 167 24.53 13.57 -8.95
CA SER A 167 23.22 13.13 -8.47
C SER A 167 23.25 11.62 -8.33
N SER A 168 23.19 11.12 -7.11
CA SER A 168 23.21 9.68 -6.88
C SER A 168 21.89 9.05 -7.31
N VAL A 169 21.96 7.80 -7.79
CA VAL A 169 20.78 6.94 -8.03
C VAL A 169 19.82 6.95 -6.83
N ILE A 170 20.35 7.01 -5.61
CA ILE A 170 19.57 7.04 -4.37
C ILE A 170 18.74 8.33 -4.26
N ALA A 171 19.36 9.50 -4.49
CA ALA A 171 18.66 10.78 -4.44
C ALA A 171 17.59 10.90 -5.55
N CYS A 172 17.90 10.44 -6.76
CA CYS A 172 16.94 10.40 -7.86
C CYS A 172 15.79 9.43 -7.58
N ASN A 173 16.06 8.25 -7.01
CA ASN A 173 15.01 7.28 -6.64
C ASN A 173 14.10 7.79 -5.53
N ALA A 174 14.66 8.43 -4.49
CA ALA A 174 13.87 9.05 -3.44
C ALA A 174 13.02 10.21 -3.99
N ALA A 175 13.56 11.02 -4.90
CA ALA A 175 12.80 12.05 -5.61
C ALA A 175 11.69 11.44 -6.48
N LEU A 176 11.96 10.36 -7.22
CA LEU A 176 10.97 9.62 -8.02
C LEU A 176 9.84 9.06 -7.13
N SER A 177 10.17 8.41 -6.02
CA SER A 177 9.18 7.90 -5.03
C SER A 177 8.37 9.05 -4.41
N SER A 178 8.99 10.20 -4.14
CA SER A 178 8.26 11.38 -3.66
C SER A 178 7.28 11.90 -4.72
N CYS A 179 7.66 11.89 -6.00
CA CYS A 179 6.80 12.28 -7.11
C CYS A 179 5.67 11.28 -7.35
N GLU A 180 5.90 9.99 -7.13
CA GLU A 180 4.88 8.94 -7.14
C GLU A 180 3.80 9.24 -6.10
N LYS A 181 4.18 9.49 -4.85
CA LYS A 181 3.23 9.86 -3.77
C LYS A 181 2.51 11.18 -4.07
N GLY A 182 3.21 12.14 -4.68
CA GLY A 182 2.66 13.40 -5.14
C GLY A 182 1.82 13.34 -6.42
N ARG A 183 1.68 12.17 -7.06
CA ARG A 183 0.97 11.95 -8.34
C ARG A 183 1.45 12.83 -9.50
N ARG A 184 2.73 13.23 -9.50
CA ARG A 184 3.33 14.09 -10.54
C ARG A 184 4.11 13.24 -11.56
N TRP A 185 3.38 12.48 -12.39
CA TRP A 185 3.97 11.57 -13.37
C TRP A 185 4.90 12.26 -14.39
N GLU A 186 4.56 13.47 -14.85
CA GLU A 186 5.38 14.23 -15.81
C GLU A 186 6.77 14.53 -15.27
N VAL A 187 6.82 14.96 -14.00
CA VAL A 187 8.08 15.28 -13.33
C VAL A 187 8.87 14.01 -13.04
N ALA A 188 8.19 12.92 -12.67
CA ALA A 188 8.82 11.62 -12.48
C ALA A 188 9.47 11.11 -13.79
N LEU A 189 8.78 11.20 -14.92
CA LEU A 189 9.37 10.86 -16.23
C LEU A 189 10.51 11.82 -16.63
N GLY A 190 10.40 13.10 -16.29
CA GLY A 190 11.47 14.09 -16.47
C GLY A 190 12.75 13.70 -15.74
N ILE A 191 12.65 13.39 -14.44
CA ILE A 191 13.79 12.92 -13.62
C ILE A 191 14.34 11.61 -14.19
N PHE A 192 13.48 10.68 -14.61
CA PHE A 192 13.91 9.40 -15.17
C PHE A 192 14.72 9.58 -16.46
N ARG A 193 14.27 10.47 -17.37
CA ARG A 193 15.00 10.81 -18.60
C ARG A 193 16.31 11.53 -18.30
N GLU A 194 16.31 12.41 -17.31
CA GLU A 194 17.50 13.13 -16.89
C GLU A 194 18.58 12.18 -16.31
N MET A 195 18.17 11.20 -15.51
CA MET A 195 19.09 10.19 -14.98
C MET A 195 19.79 9.42 -16.11
N ARG A 196 19.08 9.13 -17.22
CA ARG A 196 19.66 8.54 -18.43
C ARG A 196 20.64 9.47 -19.14
N LEU A 197 20.31 10.76 -19.26
CA LEU A 197 21.16 11.76 -19.92
C LEU A 197 22.49 11.97 -19.18
N ILE A 198 22.48 11.83 -17.85
CA ILE A 198 23.66 11.93 -16.99
C ILE A 198 24.51 10.64 -17.07
N GLY A 199 24.05 9.59 -17.76
CA GLY A 199 24.75 8.32 -17.90
C GLY A 199 24.65 7.43 -16.65
N GLN A 200 23.71 7.72 -15.74
CA GLN A 200 23.43 6.84 -14.60
C GLN A 200 22.51 5.72 -15.07
N GLU A 201 22.92 4.46 -14.90
CA GLU A 201 22.11 3.31 -15.27
C GLU A 201 20.86 3.22 -14.38
N PRO A 202 19.65 3.43 -14.92
CA PRO A 202 18.42 3.33 -14.14
C PRO A 202 18.25 1.90 -13.64
N GLY A 203 18.23 1.73 -12.32
CA GLY A 203 17.96 0.42 -11.72
C GLY A 203 16.49 0.04 -11.80
N THR A 204 16.16 -1.20 -11.46
CA THR A 204 14.78 -1.70 -11.44
C THR A 204 13.87 -0.91 -10.50
N ILE A 205 14.42 -0.31 -9.44
CA ILE A 205 13.70 0.56 -8.50
C ILE A 205 13.26 1.87 -9.19
N SER A 206 14.12 2.47 -10.01
CA SER A 206 13.82 3.70 -10.75
C SER A 206 12.70 3.48 -11.76
N PHE A 207 12.76 2.35 -12.48
CA PHE A 207 11.70 1.94 -13.40
C PHE A 207 10.39 1.65 -12.66
N ALA A 208 10.44 0.98 -11.51
CA ALA A 208 9.24 0.66 -10.74
C ALA A 208 8.54 1.92 -10.19
N ALA A 209 9.30 2.89 -9.65
CA ALA A 209 8.76 4.16 -9.17
C ALA A 209 8.16 4.99 -10.30
N ALA A 210 8.86 5.09 -11.45
CA ALA A 210 8.35 5.80 -12.63
C ALA A 210 7.07 5.14 -13.20
N ALA A 211 7.04 3.81 -13.28
CA ALA A 211 5.87 3.05 -13.73
C ALA A 211 4.68 3.18 -12.76
N SER A 212 4.93 3.17 -11.45
CA SER A 212 3.90 3.35 -10.42
C SER A 212 3.29 4.75 -10.48
N ALA A 213 4.11 5.79 -10.65
CA ALA A 213 3.65 7.16 -10.84
C ALA A 213 2.75 7.30 -12.09
N CYS A 214 3.12 6.65 -13.20
CA CYS A 214 2.28 6.62 -14.40
C CYS A 214 0.97 5.84 -14.17
N GLY A 215 1.03 4.74 -13.43
CA GLY A 215 -0.14 3.92 -13.08
C GLY A 215 -1.19 4.67 -12.27
N LEU A 216 -0.78 5.51 -11.31
CA LEU A 216 -1.69 6.30 -10.47
C LEU A 216 -2.58 7.25 -11.28
N GLU A 217 -2.07 7.79 -12.39
CA GLU A 217 -2.77 8.73 -13.28
C GLU A 217 -3.36 8.03 -14.53
N ARG A 218 -3.51 6.69 -14.49
CA ARG A 218 -4.07 5.86 -15.57
C ARG A 218 -3.30 5.93 -16.90
N ARG A 219 -2.05 6.40 -16.90
CA ARG A 219 -1.17 6.46 -18.09
C ARG A 219 -0.43 5.14 -18.28
N TRP A 220 -1.19 4.07 -18.53
CA TRP A 220 -0.65 2.71 -18.70
C TRP A 220 0.29 2.59 -19.91
N GLU A 221 0.06 3.36 -20.98
CA GLU A 221 0.91 3.39 -22.18
C GLU A 221 2.36 3.75 -21.86
N SER A 222 2.56 4.84 -21.11
CA SER A 222 3.89 5.30 -20.70
C SER A 222 4.58 4.29 -19.79
N ALA A 223 3.83 3.58 -18.94
CA ALA A 223 4.38 2.50 -18.12
C ALA A 223 4.84 1.30 -18.97
N LEU A 224 4.11 0.95 -20.04
CA LEU A 224 4.51 -0.09 -20.98
C LEU A 224 5.70 0.32 -21.85
N GLU A 225 5.79 1.59 -22.24
CA GLU A 225 6.96 2.13 -22.93
C GLU A 225 8.21 1.99 -22.06
N LEU A 226 8.15 2.39 -20.79
CA LEU A 226 9.23 2.19 -19.83
C LEU A 226 9.64 0.72 -19.71
N PHE A 227 8.68 -0.21 -19.76
CA PHE A 227 8.97 -1.64 -19.74
C PHE A 227 9.66 -2.13 -21.02
N ARG A 228 9.26 -1.65 -22.19
CA ARG A 228 9.94 -1.94 -23.46
C ARG A 228 11.37 -1.41 -23.45
N GLU A 229 11.58 -0.22 -22.90
CA GLU A 229 12.91 0.35 -22.73
C GLU A 229 13.78 -0.51 -21.80
N LEU A 230 13.24 -0.96 -20.67
CA LEU A 230 13.95 -1.85 -19.75
C LEU A 230 14.38 -3.17 -20.43
N GLN A 231 13.52 -3.74 -21.28
CA GLN A 231 13.86 -4.93 -22.07
C GLN A 231 14.97 -4.66 -23.08
N ALA A 232 14.95 -3.50 -23.74
CA ALA A 232 16.01 -3.10 -24.67
C ALA A 232 17.37 -2.94 -23.98
N MET A 233 17.37 -2.53 -22.71
CA MET A 233 18.57 -2.39 -21.87
C MET A 233 19.04 -3.71 -21.25
N ALA A 234 18.35 -4.83 -21.51
CA ALA A 234 18.65 -6.16 -20.94
C ALA A 234 18.71 -6.21 -19.41
N VAL A 235 18.08 -5.26 -18.71
CA VAL A 235 17.99 -5.26 -17.25
C VAL A 235 16.92 -6.27 -16.83
N ALA A 236 17.28 -7.21 -15.95
CA ALA A 236 16.34 -8.24 -15.49
C ALA A 236 15.18 -7.60 -14.70
N PRO A 237 13.91 -7.72 -15.17
CA PRO A 237 12.77 -7.22 -14.42
C PRO A 237 12.55 -8.06 -13.16
N ASN A 238 12.34 -7.39 -12.02
CA ASN A 238 12.02 -8.06 -10.76
C ASN A 238 10.50 -8.24 -10.59
N ALA A 239 10.10 -9.05 -9.61
CA ALA A 239 8.70 -9.28 -9.29
C ALA A 239 7.94 -7.99 -8.92
N VAL A 240 8.63 -7.03 -8.28
CA VAL A 240 8.07 -5.74 -7.89
C VAL A 240 7.67 -4.91 -9.12
N LEU A 241 8.53 -4.83 -10.14
CA LEU A 241 8.27 -4.10 -11.39
C LEU A 241 7.12 -4.74 -12.18
N PHE A 242 7.04 -6.07 -12.25
CA PHE A 242 5.88 -6.72 -12.86
C PHE A 242 4.59 -6.42 -12.11
N GLY A 243 4.62 -6.46 -10.77
CA GLY A 243 3.47 -6.07 -9.95
C GLY A 243 3.03 -4.62 -10.16
N THR A 244 3.97 -3.67 -10.21
CA THR A 244 3.64 -2.26 -10.44
C THR A 244 3.10 -2.01 -11.85
N LEU A 245 3.65 -2.66 -12.87
CA LEU A 245 3.16 -2.57 -14.25
C LEU A 245 1.75 -3.16 -14.41
N VAL A 246 1.48 -4.30 -13.77
CA VAL A 246 0.13 -4.90 -13.80
C VAL A 246 -0.87 -4.01 -13.05
N SER A 247 -0.49 -3.44 -11.89
CA SER A 247 -1.33 -2.46 -11.18
C SER A 247 -1.56 -1.17 -11.98
N ALA A 248 -0.56 -0.71 -12.74
CA ALA A 248 -0.73 0.40 -13.67
C ALA A 248 -1.74 0.08 -14.77
N CYS A 249 -1.69 -1.13 -15.34
CA CYS A 249 -2.67 -1.59 -16.33
C CYS A 249 -4.08 -1.76 -15.72
N GLU A 250 -4.18 -2.21 -14.47
CA GLU A 250 -5.44 -2.31 -13.73
C GLU A 250 -6.11 -0.94 -13.53
N LYS A 251 -5.32 0.11 -13.22
CA LYS A 251 -5.82 1.48 -13.13
C LYS A 251 -6.19 2.05 -14.51
N GLY A 252 -5.47 1.64 -15.55
CA GLY A 252 -5.74 1.98 -16.95
C GLY A 252 -6.90 1.21 -17.59
N GLN A 253 -7.51 0.23 -16.90
CA GLN A 253 -8.58 -0.65 -17.40
C GLN A 253 -8.18 -1.53 -18.61
N GLU A 254 -6.88 -1.66 -18.90
CA GLU A 254 -6.37 -2.47 -20.01
C GLU A 254 -6.06 -3.90 -19.57
N TRP A 255 -7.10 -4.73 -19.57
CA TRP A 255 -7.01 -6.14 -19.19
C TRP A 255 -6.07 -6.95 -20.11
N ALA A 256 -6.03 -6.63 -21.41
CA ALA A 256 -5.22 -7.37 -22.38
C ALA A 256 -3.72 -7.18 -22.11
N ALA A 257 -3.29 -5.93 -21.89
CA ALA A 257 -1.92 -5.61 -21.53
C ALA A 257 -1.51 -6.28 -20.21
N ALA A 258 -2.34 -6.18 -19.18
CA ALA A 258 -2.12 -6.83 -17.88
C ALA A 258 -1.89 -8.34 -18.00
N LEU A 259 -2.73 -9.04 -18.78
CA LEU A 259 -2.59 -10.48 -19.01
C LEU A 259 -1.32 -10.83 -19.79
N THR A 260 -0.96 -10.05 -20.82
CA THR A 260 0.26 -10.33 -21.59
C THR A 260 1.52 -10.14 -20.75
N LEU A 261 1.53 -9.15 -19.85
CA LEU A 261 2.63 -8.94 -18.90
C LEU A 261 2.73 -10.09 -17.90
N LEU A 262 1.61 -10.54 -17.34
CA LEU A 262 1.57 -11.65 -16.40
C LEU A 262 2.00 -12.98 -17.04
N MET A 263 1.53 -13.26 -18.26
CA MET A 263 1.95 -14.44 -19.01
C MET A 263 3.43 -14.39 -19.37
N ARG A 264 4.01 -13.20 -19.60
CA ARG A 264 5.46 -13.03 -19.77
C ARG A 264 6.22 -13.26 -18.46
N ALA A 265 5.73 -12.72 -17.34
CA ALA A 265 6.31 -12.97 -16.02
C ALA A 265 6.29 -14.46 -15.64
N GLY A 266 5.24 -15.20 -16.03
CA GLY A 266 5.14 -16.64 -15.83
C GLY A 266 6.02 -17.49 -16.76
N ARG A 267 6.45 -16.96 -17.91
CA ARG A 267 7.36 -17.65 -18.85
C ARG A 267 8.85 -17.38 -18.59
N GLY A 268 9.17 -16.34 -17.82
CA GLY A 268 10.54 -15.98 -17.44
C GLY A 268 11.10 -16.87 -16.33
N THR A 269 10.94 -18.19 -16.42
CA THR A 269 11.45 -19.16 -15.45
C THR A 269 12.99 -19.16 -15.47
N GLY A 270 13.58 -18.41 -14.55
CA GLY A 270 14.98 -18.60 -14.18
C GLY A 270 15.21 -19.98 -13.58
N ARG A 271 16.47 -20.42 -13.55
CA ARG A 271 16.97 -21.74 -13.08
C ARG A 271 16.65 -22.09 -11.60
N GLN A 272 15.90 -21.27 -10.89
CA GLN A 272 15.29 -21.61 -9.60
C GLN A 272 13.81 -21.31 -9.72
N GLY A 273 12.95 -22.28 -9.40
CA GLY A 273 11.51 -22.28 -9.68
C GLY A 273 10.67 -21.25 -8.91
N SER A 274 11.14 -20.01 -8.74
CA SER A 274 10.34 -18.88 -8.28
C SER A 274 9.68 -18.20 -9.48
N THR A 275 8.36 -18.24 -9.51
CA THR A 275 7.54 -17.40 -10.39
C THR A 275 7.83 -15.93 -10.08
N LEU A 276 8.20 -15.14 -11.10
CA LEU A 276 8.33 -13.67 -10.97
C LEU A 276 6.97 -12.99 -10.76
N ALA A 277 5.88 -13.71 -11.02
CA ALA A 277 4.53 -13.27 -10.72
C ALA A 277 4.24 -13.46 -9.23
N SER A 278 3.94 -12.39 -8.51
CA SER A 278 3.39 -12.45 -7.15
C SER A 278 1.87 -12.69 -7.18
N LEU A 279 1.31 -13.26 -6.10
CA LEU A 279 -0.15 -13.35 -5.92
C LEU A 279 -0.81 -11.96 -6.07
N SER A 280 -0.16 -10.91 -5.58
CA SER A 280 -0.64 -9.52 -5.75
C SER A 280 -0.73 -9.07 -7.21
N ALA A 281 0.22 -9.48 -8.07
CA ALA A 281 0.16 -9.18 -9.50
C ALA A 281 -0.97 -9.95 -10.19
N CYS A 282 -1.20 -11.21 -9.79
CA CYS A 282 -2.35 -11.97 -10.30
C CYS A 282 -3.69 -11.36 -9.88
N ASN A 283 -3.83 -10.94 -8.63
CA ASN A 283 -5.04 -10.27 -8.14
C ASN A 283 -5.28 -8.95 -8.86
N ALA A 284 -4.24 -8.15 -9.09
CA ALA A 284 -4.32 -6.93 -9.88
C ALA A 284 -4.72 -7.21 -11.34
N ALA A 285 -4.23 -8.29 -11.96
CA ALA A 285 -4.66 -8.69 -13.31
C ALA A 285 -6.12 -9.17 -13.37
N ILE A 286 -6.60 -9.88 -12.34
CA ILE A 286 -8.01 -10.27 -12.22
C ILE A 286 -8.89 -9.03 -12.05
N SER A 287 -8.50 -8.08 -11.19
CA SER A 287 -9.21 -6.80 -11.05
C SER A 287 -9.17 -5.95 -12.34
N ALA A 288 -8.08 -6.02 -13.11
CA ALA A 288 -8.04 -5.40 -14.44
C ALA A 288 -9.08 -6.03 -15.38
N CYS A 289 -9.22 -7.36 -15.35
CA CYS A 289 -10.25 -8.08 -16.12
C CYS A 289 -11.67 -7.74 -15.65
N GLU A 290 -11.86 -7.54 -14.34
CA GLU A 290 -13.12 -7.10 -13.74
C GLU A 290 -13.53 -5.70 -14.20
N LYS A 291 -12.58 -4.76 -14.28
CA LYS A 291 -12.84 -3.41 -14.82
C LYS A 291 -13.04 -3.42 -16.33
N GLY A 292 -12.39 -4.33 -17.05
CA GLY A 292 -12.57 -4.53 -18.49
C GLY A 292 -13.79 -5.36 -18.89
N GLU A 293 -14.64 -5.78 -17.94
CA GLU A 293 -15.82 -6.62 -18.17
C GLU A 293 -15.50 -7.93 -18.92
N ARG A 294 -14.35 -8.54 -18.61
CA ARG A 294 -13.89 -9.79 -19.22
C ARG A 294 -13.87 -10.92 -18.20
N TRP A 295 -15.02 -11.56 -18.02
CA TRP A 295 -15.15 -12.71 -17.11
C TRP A 295 -14.34 -13.94 -17.55
N ARG A 296 -14.30 -14.30 -18.85
CA ARG A 296 -13.59 -15.51 -19.31
C ARG A 296 -12.10 -15.51 -19.01
N PRO A 297 -11.33 -14.44 -19.34
CA PRO A 297 -9.92 -14.39 -18.98
C PRO A 297 -9.68 -14.37 -17.47
N ALA A 298 -10.55 -13.72 -16.70
CA ALA A 298 -10.48 -13.74 -15.23
C ALA A 298 -10.58 -15.17 -14.69
N LEU A 299 -11.56 -15.96 -15.14
CA LEU A 299 -11.73 -17.37 -14.74
C LEU A 299 -10.52 -18.23 -15.13
N GLN A 300 -10.02 -18.06 -16.35
CA GLN A 300 -8.82 -18.78 -16.80
C GLN A 300 -7.60 -18.46 -15.94
N LEU A 301 -7.48 -17.22 -15.45
CA LEU A 301 -6.40 -16.82 -14.58
C LEU A 301 -6.55 -17.44 -13.18
N VAL A 302 -7.77 -17.47 -12.62
CA VAL A 302 -8.07 -18.18 -11.35
C VAL A 302 -7.70 -19.65 -11.43
N ALA A 303 -8.06 -20.34 -12.52
CA ALA A 303 -7.68 -21.74 -12.72
C ALA A 303 -6.15 -21.92 -12.85
N LYS A 304 -5.46 -20.98 -13.50
CA LYS A 304 -4.00 -21.01 -13.65
C LYS A 304 -3.25 -20.67 -12.37
N LEU A 305 -3.85 -19.97 -11.41
CA LEU A 305 -3.19 -19.65 -10.13
C LEU A 305 -2.72 -20.90 -9.38
N GLN A 306 -3.55 -21.94 -9.36
CA GLN A 306 -3.20 -23.22 -8.75
C GLN A 306 -1.99 -23.87 -9.45
N HIS A 307 -1.89 -23.75 -10.78
CA HIS A 307 -0.74 -24.21 -11.55
C HIS A 307 0.53 -23.38 -11.32
N PHE A 308 0.39 -22.10 -10.99
CA PHE A 308 1.52 -21.24 -10.58
C PHE A 308 1.98 -21.50 -9.13
N GLY A 309 1.35 -22.45 -8.42
CA GLY A 309 1.66 -22.77 -7.03
C GLY A 309 1.07 -21.79 -6.02
N PHE A 310 0.18 -20.89 -6.47
CA PHE A 310 -0.49 -19.93 -5.61
C PHE A 310 -1.87 -20.45 -5.21
N ARG A 311 -2.20 -20.37 -3.92
CA ARG A 311 -3.57 -20.58 -3.46
C ARG A 311 -4.37 -19.29 -3.68
N PRO A 312 -5.50 -19.34 -4.42
CA PRO A 312 -6.42 -18.22 -4.51
C PRO A 312 -6.84 -17.74 -3.11
N ASP A 313 -6.88 -16.43 -2.93
CA ASP A 313 -7.38 -15.81 -1.70
C ASP A 313 -8.79 -15.24 -1.90
N ILE A 314 -9.38 -14.72 -0.81
CA ILE A 314 -10.71 -14.09 -0.84
C ILE A 314 -10.75 -12.93 -1.86
N ILE A 315 -9.65 -12.19 -2.00
CA ILE A 315 -9.54 -11.07 -2.95
C ILE A 315 -9.61 -11.59 -4.39
N THR A 316 -8.96 -12.71 -4.69
CA THR A 316 -8.98 -13.39 -5.99
C THR A 316 -10.40 -13.74 -6.40
N TYR A 317 -11.13 -14.44 -5.51
CA TYR A 317 -12.49 -14.90 -5.79
C TYR A 317 -13.48 -13.74 -5.85
N ASN A 318 -13.36 -12.74 -4.98
CA ASN A 318 -14.21 -11.56 -5.01
C ASN A 318 -14.07 -10.82 -6.35
N ALA A 319 -12.84 -10.52 -6.79
CA ALA A 319 -12.61 -9.85 -8.07
C ALA A 319 -13.12 -10.68 -9.27
N ALA A 320 -12.99 -12.01 -9.23
CA ALA A 320 -13.53 -12.89 -10.28
C ALA A 320 -15.06 -12.92 -10.30
N ILE A 321 -15.72 -12.96 -9.12
CA ILE A 321 -17.17 -12.95 -8.99
C ILE A 321 -17.74 -11.58 -9.41
N SER A 322 -17.12 -10.46 -9.01
CA SER A 322 -17.50 -9.12 -9.48
C SER A 322 -17.32 -8.96 -11.00
N ALA A 323 -16.35 -9.64 -11.61
CA ALA A 323 -16.21 -9.67 -13.08
C ALA A 323 -17.38 -10.41 -13.74
N CYS A 324 -17.84 -11.52 -13.13
CA CYS A 324 -19.01 -12.27 -13.62
C CYS A 324 -20.32 -11.49 -13.42
N GLU A 325 -20.44 -10.75 -12.32
CA GLU A 325 -21.56 -9.85 -12.02
C GLU A 325 -21.75 -8.81 -13.13
N LYS A 326 -20.70 -8.11 -13.54
CA LYS A 326 -20.76 -7.09 -14.61
C LYS A 326 -21.23 -7.65 -15.95
N CYS A 327 -20.97 -8.92 -16.23
CA CYS A 327 -21.37 -9.59 -17.47
C CYS A 327 -22.66 -10.42 -17.35
N ALA A 328 -23.40 -10.31 -16.23
CA ALA A 328 -24.63 -11.04 -15.95
C ALA A 328 -24.50 -12.59 -16.01
N GLN A 329 -23.31 -13.13 -15.73
CA GLN A 329 -23.07 -14.58 -15.75
C GLN A 329 -23.23 -15.18 -14.34
N TRP A 330 -24.49 -15.39 -13.95
CA TRP A 330 -24.89 -15.88 -12.64
C TRP A 330 -24.44 -17.32 -12.35
N ASP A 331 -24.42 -18.17 -13.38
CA ASP A 331 -24.07 -19.59 -13.30
C ASP A 331 -22.62 -19.79 -12.84
N THR A 332 -21.70 -19.07 -13.49
CA THR A 332 -20.28 -19.09 -13.17
C THR A 332 -19.96 -18.38 -11.84
N ALA A 333 -20.67 -17.31 -11.52
CA ALA A 333 -20.52 -16.59 -10.24
C ALA A 333 -20.89 -17.49 -9.04
N LEU A 334 -22.03 -18.19 -9.12
CA LEU A 334 -22.46 -19.13 -8.07
C LEU A 334 -21.55 -20.35 -8.00
N ALA A 335 -21.14 -20.90 -9.14
CA ALA A 335 -20.19 -22.02 -9.18
C ALA A 335 -18.86 -21.65 -8.50
N LEU A 336 -18.33 -20.45 -8.73
CA LEU A 336 -17.12 -19.97 -8.06
C LEU A 336 -17.32 -19.78 -6.56
N LEU A 337 -18.43 -19.19 -6.12
CA LEU A 337 -18.74 -18.97 -4.70
C LEU A 337 -18.80 -20.30 -3.93
N TRP A 338 -19.41 -21.32 -4.53
CA TRP A 338 -19.48 -22.64 -3.91
C TRP A 338 -18.16 -23.41 -4.02
N ALA A 339 -17.41 -23.24 -5.11
CA ALA A 339 -16.09 -23.84 -5.27
C ALA A 339 -15.08 -23.29 -4.24
N SER A 340 -15.04 -21.97 -4.03
CA SER A 340 -14.14 -21.35 -3.04
C SER A 340 -14.43 -21.86 -1.61
N ARG A 341 -15.70 -22.17 -1.33
CA ARG A 341 -16.14 -22.65 -0.02
C ARG A 341 -15.89 -24.14 0.20
N ARG A 342 -16.16 -24.97 -0.81
CA ARG A 342 -16.03 -26.44 -0.71
C ARG A 342 -14.59 -26.92 -0.88
N CYS A 343 -13.82 -26.29 -1.76
CA CYS A 343 -12.48 -26.74 -2.12
C CYS A 343 -11.38 -26.04 -1.32
N ASP A 344 -11.51 -24.73 -1.09
CA ASP A 344 -10.46 -23.93 -0.44
C ASP A 344 -10.80 -23.57 1.03
N GLY A 345 -12.03 -23.84 1.49
CA GLY A 345 -12.46 -23.57 2.86
C GLY A 345 -12.52 -22.08 3.20
N LEU A 346 -12.61 -21.21 2.21
CA LEU A 346 -12.60 -19.76 2.40
C LEU A 346 -14.00 -19.28 2.83
N GLU A 347 -14.04 -18.45 3.88
CA GLU A 347 -15.25 -17.76 4.31
C GLU A 347 -15.49 -16.54 3.40
N PRO A 348 -16.56 -16.52 2.59
CA PRO A 348 -16.83 -15.42 1.69
C PRO A 348 -17.24 -14.17 2.46
N THR A 349 -16.78 -13.01 2.02
CA THR A 349 -17.18 -11.71 2.60
C THR A 349 -18.56 -11.29 2.11
N ILE A 350 -19.17 -10.32 2.82
CA ILE A 350 -20.47 -9.72 2.44
C ILE A 350 -20.41 -9.25 0.98
N ASN A 351 -19.31 -8.61 0.57
CA ASN A 351 -19.09 -8.14 -0.80
C ASN A 351 -19.15 -9.28 -1.83
N THR A 352 -18.59 -10.44 -1.50
CA THR A 352 -18.56 -11.59 -2.41
C THR A 352 -19.97 -12.16 -2.62
N CYS A 353 -20.76 -12.21 -1.54
CA CYS A 353 -22.16 -12.65 -1.61
C CYS A 353 -23.04 -11.62 -2.33
N ASN A 354 -22.84 -10.32 -2.05
CA ASN A 354 -23.55 -9.23 -2.71
C ASN A 354 -23.29 -9.19 -4.23
N SER A 355 -22.04 -9.38 -4.66
CA SER A 355 -21.73 -9.49 -6.10
C SER A 355 -22.38 -10.72 -6.74
N ALA A 356 -22.47 -11.86 -6.03
CA ALA A 356 -23.18 -13.02 -6.55
C ALA A 356 -24.71 -12.78 -6.66
N VAL A 357 -25.32 -12.13 -5.67
CA VAL A 357 -26.75 -11.76 -5.71
C VAL A 357 -27.01 -10.74 -6.83
N SER A 358 -26.15 -9.73 -7.01
CA SER A 358 -26.30 -8.75 -8.09
C SER A 358 -26.05 -9.37 -9.48
N ALA A 359 -25.24 -10.44 -9.59
CA ALA A 359 -25.13 -11.21 -10.82
C ALA A 359 -26.48 -11.88 -11.18
N CYS A 360 -27.18 -12.43 -10.19
CA CYS A 360 -28.53 -12.99 -10.35
C CYS A 360 -29.57 -11.90 -10.68
N GLU A 361 -29.40 -10.69 -10.15
CA GLU A 361 -30.22 -9.52 -10.51
C GLU A 361 -30.12 -9.16 -11.98
N LYS A 362 -28.90 -8.97 -12.48
CA LYS A 362 -28.65 -8.62 -13.88
C LYS A 362 -29.07 -9.71 -14.85
N ALA A 363 -29.08 -10.96 -14.41
CA ALA A 363 -29.56 -12.10 -15.18
C ALA A 363 -31.07 -12.36 -15.05
N HIS A 364 -31.79 -11.57 -14.25
CA HIS A 364 -33.21 -11.72 -13.95
C HIS A 364 -33.56 -13.12 -13.43
N GLN A 365 -32.78 -13.67 -12.48
CA GLN A 365 -33.02 -14.99 -11.88
C GLN A 365 -33.42 -14.88 -10.41
N LEU A 366 -34.69 -14.55 -10.15
CA LEU A 366 -35.24 -14.39 -8.79
C LEU A 366 -35.16 -15.67 -7.94
N ALA A 367 -35.43 -16.84 -8.53
CA ALA A 367 -35.47 -18.09 -7.77
C ALA A 367 -34.11 -18.39 -7.10
N LEU A 368 -33.01 -18.19 -7.83
CA LEU A 368 -31.67 -18.41 -7.34
C LEU A 368 -31.21 -17.32 -6.36
N ALA A 369 -31.58 -16.05 -6.63
CA ALA A 369 -31.31 -14.95 -5.71
C ALA A 369 -31.97 -15.19 -4.33
N MET A 370 -33.20 -15.73 -4.32
CA MET A 370 -33.90 -16.08 -3.09
C MET A 370 -33.26 -17.27 -2.35
N VAL A 371 -32.82 -18.29 -3.07
CA VAL A 371 -32.09 -19.41 -2.46
C VAL A 371 -30.82 -18.91 -1.80
N LEU A 372 -30.03 -18.08 -2.49
CA LEU A 372 -28.80 -17.51 -1.93
C LEU A 372 -29.07 -16.64 -0.69
N LEU A 373 -30.12 -15.81 -0.71
CA LEU A 373 -30.53 -15.03 0.45
C LEU A 373 -30.95 -15.92 1.64
N SER A 374 -31.65 -17.03 1.37
CA SER A 374 -32.04 -17.99 2.42
C SER A 374 -30.84 -18.76 2.99
N GLU A 375 -29.84 -19.08 2.16
CA GLU A 375 -28.60 -19.71 2.60
C GLU A 375 -27.80 -18.76 3.48
N MET A 376 -27.69 -17.47 3.12
CA MET A 376 -27.03 -16.45 3.93
C MET A 376 -27.66 -16.31 5.32
N ARG A 377 -28.98 -16.46 5.43
CA ARG A 377 -29.70 -16.38 6.72
C ARG A 377 -29.52 -17.60 7.60
N THR A 378 -29.41 -18.78 7.00
CA THR A 378 -29.48 -20.06 7.72
C THR A 378 -28.10 -20.57 8.13
N GLN A 379 -27.06 -20.20 7.39
CA GLN A 379 -25.72 -20.73 7.60
C GLN A 379 -24.83 -19.69 8.31
N ARG A 380 -24.43 -19.99 9.56
CA ARG A 380 -23.54 -19.12 10.36
C ARG A 380 -22.17 -18.82 9.75
N SER A 381 -21.74 -19.59 8.75
CA SER A 381 -20.48 -19.35 8.05
C SER A 381 -20.62 -18.35 6.88
N LEU A 382 -21.84 -17.95 6.54
CA LEU A 382 -22.11 -16.85 5.62
C LEU A 382 -22.36 -15.59 6.45
N PRO A 383 -21.94 -14.43 5.94
CA PRO A 383 -22.17 -13.19 6.67
C PRO A 383 -23.65 -12.79 6.59
N ASP A 384 -24.11 -12.10 7.63
CA ASP A 384 -25.49 -11.63 7.72
C ASP A 384 -25.83 -10.71 6.52
N PRO A 385 -27.00 -10.89 5.87
CA PRO A 385 -27.38 -10.08 4.73
C PRO A 385 -27.49 -8.59 5.10
N ASP A 386 -26.94 -7.72 4.27
CA ASP A 386 -27.00 -6.27 4.45
C ASP A 386 -28.12 -5.63 3.60
N VAL A 387 -28.29 -4.31 3.76
CA VAL A 387 -29.25 -3.52 2.96
C VAL A 387 -29.01 -3.72 1.46
N ILE A 388 -27.75 -3.87 1.04
CA ILE A 388 -27.36 -4.04 -0.37
C ILE A 388 -27.84 -5.41 -0.89
N THR A 389 -27.70 -6.49 -0.11
CA THR A 389 -28.22 -7.82 -0.46
C THR A 389 -29.73 -7.77 -0.69
N TYR A 390 -30.49 -7.20 0.26
CA TYR A 390 -31.94 -7.08 0.15
C TYR A 390 -32.36 -6.22 -1.04
N ASN A 391 -31.69 -5.09 -1.26
CA ASN A 391 -31.98 -4.21 -2.40
C ASN A 391 -31.73 -4.89 -3.74
N ALA A 392 -30.66 -5.68 -3.88
CA ALA A 392 -30.40 -6.43 -5.10
C ALA A 392 -31.50 -7.48 -5.37
N VAL A 393 -31.96 -8.19 -4.33
CA VAL A 393 -33.08 -9.13 -4.46
C VAL A 393 -34.40 -8.41 -4.77
N LEU A 394 -34.69 -7.26 -4.15
CA LEU A 394 -35.87 -6.46 -4.45
C LEU A 394 -35.89 -5.98 -5.91
N ARG A 395 -34.75 -5.58 -6.47
CA ARG A 395 -34.62 -5.25 -7.90
C ARG A 395 -34.86 -6.47 -8.80
N THR A 396 -34.43 -7.67 -8.39
CA THR A 396 -34.79 -8.90 -9.12
C THR A 396 -36.31 -9.10 -9.14
N CYS A 397 -37.00 -8.87 -8.01
CA CYS A 397 -38.46 -8.96 -7.90
C CYS A 397 -39.17 -7.94 -8.79
N GLN A 398 -38.65 -6.71 -8.86
CA GLN A 398 -39.14 -5.65 -9.74
C GLN A 398 -39.08 -6.08 -11.21
N SER A 399 -37.93 -6.61 -11.65
CA SER A 399 -37.73 -7.04 -13.04
C SER A 399 -38.62 -8.22 -13.46
N GLN A 400 -39.05 -9.06 -12.51
CA GLN A 400 -39.95 -10.18 -12.76
C GLN A 400 -41.43 -9.91 -12.39
N SER A 401 -41.78 -8.66 -12.04
CA SER A 401 -43.12 -8.25 -11.59
C SER A 401 -43.71 -9.09 -10.43
N SER A 402 -42.86 -9.65 -9.58
CA SER A 402 -43.27 -10.47 -8.43
C SER A 402 -43.50 -9.61 -7.18
N TRP A 403 -44.51 -8.74 -7.22
CA TRP A 403 -44.78 -7.75 -6.18
C TRP A 403 -45.06 -8.35 -4.80
N ARG A 404 -45.70 -9.52 -4.72
CA ARG A 404 -46.00 -10.21 -3.44
C ARG A 404 -44.73 -10.53 -2.66
N ARG A 405 -43.73 -11.09 -3.36
CA ARG A 405 -42.44 -11.42 -2.76
C ARG A 405 -41.64 -10.18 -2.39
N ALA A 406 -41.76 -9.10 -3.18
CA ALA A 406 -41.13 -7.82 -2.85
C ALA A 406 -41.69 -7.23 -1.54
N MET A 407 -43.01 -7.34 -1.31
CA MET A 407 -43.66 -6.94 -0.06
C MET A 407 -43.22 -7.78 1.12
N ASP A 408 -43.22 -9.11 0.97
CA ASP A 408 -42.78 -10.04 2.01
C ASP A 408 -41.33 -9.74 2.44
N LEU A 409 -40.45 -9.47 1.48
CA LEU A 409 -39.05 -9.09 1.74
C LEU A 409 -38.92 -7.74 2.47
N LEU A 410 -39.78 -6.76 2.18
CA LEU A 410 -39.74 -5.45 2.85
C LEU A 410 -40.23 -5.53 4.30
N VAL A 411 -41.25 -6.36 4.57
CA VAL A 411 -41.71 -6.66 5.93
C VAL A 411 -40.62 -7.40 6.69
N GLU A 412 -39.97 -8.37 6.05
CA GLU A 412 -38.88 -9.13 6.65
C GLU A 412 -37.66 -8.25 6.97
N MET A 413 -37.30 -7.32 6.08
CA MET A 413 -36.22 -6.36 6.29
C MET A 413 -36.47 -5.48 7.54
N LYS A 414 -37.73 -5.03 7.73
CA LYS A 414 -38.17 -4.31 8.94
C LYS A 414 -38.10 -5.18 10.20
N ALA A 415 -38.49 -6.45 10.10
CA ALA A 415 -38.49 -7.40 11.21
C ALA A 415 -37.06 -7.73 11.71
N ILE A 416 -36.07 -7.73 10.82
CA ILE A 416 -34.65 -7.99 11.12
C ILE A 416 -33.93 -6.70 11.57
N LEU A 417 -34.64 -5.58 11.77
CA LEU A 417 -34.11 -4.26 12.15
C LEU A 417 -33.14 -3.64 11.12
N ILE A 418 -33.17 -4.12 9.88
CA ILE A 418 -32.42 -3.51 8.77
C ILE A 418 -33.28 -2.35 8.25
N GLN A 419 -32.82 -1.11 8.47
CA GLN A 419 -33.56 0.09 8.07
C GLN A 419 -33.70 0.17 6.55
N PRO A 420 -34.92 0.11 5.99
CA PRO A 420 -35.11 0.22 4.54
C PRO A 420 -34.80 1.63 4.07
N GLU A 421 -33.88 1.75 3.10
CA GLU A 421 -33.53 3.02 2.48
C GLU A 421 -34.60 3.44 1.46
N VAL A 422 -34.53 4.70 1.02
CA VAL A 422 -35.40 5.26 -0.04
C VAL A 422 -35.38 4.35 -1.29
N VAL A 423 -34.23 3.74 -1.59
CA VAL A 423 -34.07 2.80 -2.71
C VAL A 423 -34.95 1.55 -2.53
N SER A 424 -35.01 0.96 -1.34
CA SER A 424 -35.83 -0.22 -1.04
C SER A 424 -37.32 0.07 -1.28
N TYR A 425 -37.83 1.19 -0.76
CA TYR A 425 -39.23 1.59 -0.98
C TYR A 425 -39.52 1.93 -2.44
N SER A 426 -38.62 2.62 -3.14
CA SER A 426 -38.80 2.95 -4.56
C SER A 426 -38.84 1.72 -5.47
N THR A 427 -37.98 0.73 -5.20
CA THR A 427 -37.96 -0.52 -5.98
C THR A 427 -39.21 -1.35 -5.75
N VAL A 428 -39.73 -1.41 -4.52
CA VAL A 428 -40.98 -2.11 -4.20
C VAL A 428 -42.18 -1.37 -4.80
N ALA A 429 -42.25 -0.04 -4.69
CA ALA A 429 -43.30 0.76 -5.32
C ALA A 429 -43.34 0.52 -6.84
N SER A 430 -42.18 0.57 -7.51
CA SER A 430 -42.09 0.28 -8.94
C SER A 430 -42.45 -1.17 -9.29
N ALA A 431 -42.11 -2.15 -8.44
CA ALA A 431 -42.50 -3.55 -8.62
C ALA A 431 -44.03 -3.76 -8.48
N VAL A 432 -44.68 -2.97 -7.63
CA VAL A 432 -46.15 -3.02 -7.42
C VAL A 432 -46.89 -2.31 -8.55
N GLU A 433 -46.34 -1.22 -9.07
CA GLU A 433 -46.82 -0.54 -10.27
C GLU A 433 -46.73 -1.44 -11.51
N SER A 434 -45.60 -2.15 -11.70
CA SER A 434 -45.45 -3.13 -12.79
C SER A 434 -46.39 -4.34 -12.63
N GLY A 435 -46.79 -4.65 -11.39
CA GLY A 435 -47.83 -5.61 -11.05
C GLY A 435 -49.28 -5.14 -11.27
N ARG A 436 -49.49 -3.90 -11.77
CA ARG A 436 -50.79 -3.26 -12.03
C ARG A 436 -51.72 -3.12 -10.81
N ARG A 437 -51.17 -2.90 -9.61
CA ARG A 437 -51.97 -2.62 -8.38
C ARG A 437 -51.52 -1.35 -7.65
N PRO A 438 -51.83 -0.15 -8.17
CA PRO A 438 -51.36 1.11 -7.59
C PRO A 438 -51.91 1.41 -6.18
N GLU A 439 -53.01 0.77 -5.77
CA GLU A 439 -53.63 0.94 -4.44
C GLU A 439 -52.67 0.56 -3.30
N LEU A 440 -51.89 -0.51 -3.47
CA LEU A 440 -50.90 -0.99 -2.51
C LEU A 440 -49.65 -0.09 -2.41
N VAL A 441 -49.43 0.77 -3.40
CA VAL A 441 -48.32 1.75 -3.39
C VAL A 441 -48.61 2.86 -2.39
N MET A 442 -49.87 3.26 -2.24
CA MET A 442 -50.26 4.32 -1.31
C MET A 442 -50.11 3.88 0.15
N GLU A 443 -50.49 2.64 0.49
CA GLU A 443 -50.27 2.07 1.84
C GLU A 443 -48.78 1.94 2.19
N LEU A 444 -47.92 1.63 1.21
CA LEU A 444 -46.46 1.62 1.42
C LEU A 444 -45.88 3.01 1.68
N LEU A 445 -46.41 4.02 1.01
CA LEU A 445 -45.98 5.41 1.16
C LEU A 445 -46.39 5.97 2.53
N GLU A 446 -47.55 5.59 3.06
CA GLU A 446 -47.98 5.98 4.42
C GLU A 446 -47.09 5.40 5.52
N GLY A 447 -46.46 4.24 5.28
CA GLY A 447 -45.51 3.61 6.20
C GLY A 447 -44.04 4.04 6.04
N ALA A 448 -43.73 4.97 5.12
CA ALA A 448 -42.38 5.47 4.86
C ALA A 448 -42.15 6.83 5.55
N SER A 449 -40.92 7.09 6.04
CA SER A 449 -40.61 8.36 6.73
C SER A 449 -40.78 9.57 5.79
N LEU A 450 -41.03 10.75 6.38
CA LEU A 450 -41.29 12.03 5.67
C LEU A 450 -40.24 12.40 4.59
N GLU A 451 -38.99 11.95 4.71
CA GLU A 451 -37.93 12.18 3.72
C GLU A 451 -38.09 11.31 2.47
N SER A 452 -38.43 10.03 2.62
CA SER A 452 -38.72 9.09 1.52
C SER A 452 -39.91 9.55 0.66
N LEU A 453 -40.93 10.14 1.29
CA LEU A 453 -42.12 10.69 0.63
C LEU A 453 -41.80 11.87 -0.30
N SER A 454 -40.76 12.67 0.03
CA SER A 454 -40.37 13.85 -0.76
C SER A 454 -39.65 13.50 -2.07
N TYR A 455 -38.86 12.41 -2.07
CA TYR A 455 -38.12 11.93 -3.24
C TYR A 455 -39.02 11.12 -4.18
N LEU A 456 -39.90 10.27 -3.61
CA LEU A 456 -40.86 9.47 -4.37
C LEU A 456 -41.90 10.32 -5.12
N ARG A 457 -42.34 11.44 -4.54
CA ARG A 457 -43.21 12.44 -5.23
C ARG A 457 -42.56 13.12 -6.44
N LYS A 458 -41.21 13.12 -6.56
CA LYS A 458 -40.50 13.67 -7.72
C LYS A 458 -40.33 12.64 -8.84
N THR A 459 -40.33 11.35 -8.52
CA THR A 459 -40.10 10.26 -9.48
C THR A 459 -41.38 9.67 -10.04
N THR A 460 -42.55 9.91 -9.43
CA THR A 460 -43.84 9.59 -10.04
C THR A 460 -44.10 10.55 -11.22
N PRO A 461 -44.23 10.06 -12.47
CA PRO A 461 -44.70 10.93 -13.55
C PRO A 461 -46.12 11.38 -13.19
N LYS A 462 -46.39 12.68 -13.32
CA LYS A 462 -47.74 13.24 -13.20
C LYS A 462 -48.65 12.51 -14.20
N VAL A 463 -49.43 11.55 -13.71
CA VAL A 463 -50.53 10.97 -14.45
C VAL A 463 -51.61 12.06 -14.50
N GLY A 464 -51.81 12.62 -15.69
CA GLY A 464 -52.92 13.52 -16.00
C GLY A 464 -54.20 12.75 -16.30
#